data_AF-A0A416ZPM1-F1
#
_entry.id   AF-A0A416ZPM1-F1
#
_cell.length_a   1.000
_cell.length_b   1.000
_cell.length_c   1.000
_cell.angle_alpha   90.00
_cell.angle_beta   90.00
_cell.angle_gamma   90.00
#
_symmetry.space_group_name_H-M   'P 1'
#
loop_
_entity.id
_entity.type
_entity.pdbx_description
1 polymer ?
#
loop_
_entity_poly.entity_id
_entity_poly.type
_entity_poly.pdbx_seq_one_letter_code
_entity_poly.pdbx_strand_id
1 'polypeptide(L)'
;MKQEDGSWKYRKEDGTMAASEWITHLNRRYYLNADEIMCTGLSMVNGKLYYFESWGGAGYKGWKKVGGAWYYLNEDGSVKTNEWFVHDKRTYHVDENGVMSTGLQKIDGTLYYFESWGGAGFQGWKKVGGTWYYLNEDGSLRTNQWFVHDKRTYHVDADGVMSTGWQTIDGVDYYFESWGGMRVNAWAAKGSDWYYMDSNGTPKGEGWLLYDKNWYYLRQDGKMMHSEWLWYDNNWYYLQSWGGMYKSQWVTIKGATYYFRSWGGIYKNGWQEVDGKTYYFRSWGGIYKDTYIDGYYVDKNGVRRNSKNICVAIDAGHQRRGNSEKEPIGPGSSTYKAKVASGTCGVATGINEYELNLAVSLKVRDILEERGYDVYMIRETHDVNISNSERAKLAVQNGADILVRVHANGDSNQSVYGALTMAPSSRNTYLSGDVVSKSQKLSQKMIAAFCKDTGAKNRDVIYTDSMSGINWSTIPVTIIELGFMSNPSEDRLMATEDYRNKMAQGIADGIDAYYE
;
A
#
# COMPACT_ATOMS: atom_id res chain seq x y z
N MET A 1 85.45 -17.29 26.30
CA MET A 1 84.18 -17.29 27.05
C MET A 1 84.20 -18.47 28.02
N LYS A 2 83.88 -18.25 29.29
CA LYS A 2 83.75 -19.33 30.28
C LYS A 2 82.39 -19.18 30.96
N GLN A 3 81.70 -20.30 31.17
CA GLN A 3 80.49 -20.34 31.96
C GLN A 3 80.89 -20.49 33.42
N GLU A 4 80.56 -19.51 34.25
CA GLU A 4 80.77 -19.53 35.71
C GLU A 4 79.40 -19.26 36.36
N ASP A 5 79.00 -20.17 37.25
CA ASP A 5 77.77 -20.07 38.05
C ASP A 5 76.48 -19.91 37.22
N GLY A 6 76.46 -20.49 36.01
CA GLY A 6 75.34 -20.42 35.06
C GLY A 6 75.32 -19.17 34.18
N SER A 7 76.21 -18.22 34.42
CA SER A 7 76.38 -16.98 33.66
C SER A 7 77.62 -17.04 32.74
N TRP A 8 77.56 -16.37 31.60
CA TRP A 8 78.69 -16.31 30.67
C TRP A 8 79.50 -15.04 30.91
N LYS A 9 80.82 -15.20 31.07
CA LYS A 9 81.76 -14.08 31.19
C LYS A 9 82.87 -14.15 30.12
N TYR A 10 83.50 -13.01 29.85
CA TYR A 10 84.61 -12.90 28.89
C TYR A 10 85.87 -12.33 29.53
N ARG A 11 86.95 -13.11 29.48
CA ARG A 11 88.30 -12.69 29.85
C ARG A 11 89.06 -12.28 28.60
N LYS A 12 89.60 -11.06 28.60
CA LYS A 12 90.42 -10.51 27.52
C LYS A 12 91.81 -11.16 27.51
N GLU A 13 92.54 -10.96 26.42
CA GLU A 13 93.90 -11.51 26.24
C GLU A 13 94.89 -10.97 27.29
N ASP A 14 94.65 -9.75 27.79
CA ASP A 14 95.43 -9.13 28.87
C ASP A 14 95.12 -9.70 30.29
N GLY A 15 94.19 -10.65 30.39
CA GLY A 15 93.79 -11.30 31.64
C GLY A 15 92.72 -10.57 32.45
N THR A 16 92.26 -9.40 32.01
CA THR A 16 91.14 -8.65 32.63
C THR A 16 89.77 -9.15 32.17
N MET A 17 88.72 -8.86 32.94
CA MET A 17 87.34 -9.18 32.57
C MET A 17 86.71 -8.04 31.77
N ALA A 18 85.94 -8.36 30.74
CA ALA A 18 85.17 -7.36 30.00
C ALA A 18 83.93 -6.94 30.80
N ALA A 19 83.70 -5.62 30.91
CA ALA A 19 82.59 -5.06 31.68
C ALA A 19 82.09 -3.76 31.05
N SER A 20 80.77 -3.60 30.94
CA SER A 20 80.10 -2.47 30.27
C SER A 20 80.64 -2.17 28.86
N GLU A 21 80.96 -3.21 28.10
CA GLU A 21 81.61 -3.07 26.80
C GLU A 21 81.15 -4.12 25.78
N TRP A 22 81.30 -3.75 24.50
CA TRP A 22 81.09 -4.66 23.38
C TRP A 22 82.36 -5.45 23.08
N ILE A 23 82.21 -6.76 22.89
CA ILE A 23 83.28 -7.63 22.41
C ILE A 23 82.86 -8.29 21.09
N THR A 24 83.85 -8.61 20.26
CA THR A 24 83.65 -9.43 19.05
C THR A 24 84.40 -10.74 19.18
N HIS A 25 83.71 -11.86 19.05
CA HIS A 25 84.29 -13.19 19.12
C HIS A 25 83.62 -14.10 18.09
N LEU A 26 84.42 -14.87 17.33
CA LEU A 26 83.93 -15.75 16.25
C LEU A 26 82.95 -15.03 15.28
N ASN A 27 83.30 -13.80 14.88
CA ASN A 27 82.51 -12.94 14.00
C ASN A 27 81.11 -12.57 14.52
N ARG A 28 80.91 -12.58 15.85
CA ARG A 28 79.66 -12.22 16.52
C ARG A 28 79.93 -11.19 17.61
N ARG A 29 78.98 -10.29 17.83
CA ARG A 29 79.05 -9.24 18.85
C ARG A 29 78.33 -9.69 20.12
N TYR A 30 78.94 -9.42 21.26
CA TYR A 30 78.38 -9.69 22.59
C TYR A 30 78.55 -8.43 23.44
N TYR A 31 77.71 -8.25 24.45
CA TYR A 31 77.84 -7.16 25.42
C TYR A 31 77.93 -7.73 26.83
N LEU A 32 78.89 -7.24 27.60
CA LEU A 32 79.04 -7.58 29.01
C LEU A 32 78.50 -6.40 29.81
N ASN A 33 77.61 -6.66 30.76
CA ASN A 33 77.06 -5.62 31.64
C ASN A 33 78.10 -5.16 32.69
N ALA A 34 77.69 -4.28 33.61
CA ALA A 34 78.56 -3.75 34.66
C ALA A 34 79.06 -4.83 35.63
N ASP A 35 78.33 -5.95 35.77
CA ASP A 35 78.67 -7.10 36.61
C ASP A 35 79.51 -8.15 35.86
N GLU A 36 80.06 -7.79 34.69
CA GLU A 36 80.85 -8.67 33.81
C GLU A 36 80.05 -9.84 33.21
N ILE A 37 78.71 -9.82 33.32
CA ILE A 37 77.82 -10.86 32.83
C ILE A 37 77.38 -10.54 31.41
N MET A 38 77.48 -11.52 30.53
CA MET A 38 77.03 -11.41 29.15
C MET A 38 75.52 -11.25 29.08
N CYS A 39 75.07 -10.19 28.42
CA CYS A 39 73.67 -9.92 28.21
C CYS A 39 73.00 -11.02 27.37
N THR A 40 71.78 -11.38 27.76
CA THR A 40 70.88 -12.29 27.03
C THR A 40 69.48 -11.67 27.03
N GLY A 41 68.66 -12.01 26.04
CA GLY A 41 67.32 -11.44 25.89
C GLY A 41 67.34 -9.95 25.57
N LEU A 42 66.27 -9.24 25.93
CA LEU A 42 66.18 -7.79 25.78
C LEU A 42 67.03 -7.11 26.88
N SER A 43 67.98 -6.29 26.48
CA SER A 43 68.91 -5.61 27.40
C SER A 43 69.16 -4.18 26.95
N MET A 44 69.15 -3.24 27.90
CA MET A 44 69.46 -1.84 27.64
C MET A 44 70.98 -1.63 27.63
N VAL A 45 71.51 -1.09 26.54
CA VAL A 45 72.94 -0.80 26.38
C VAL A 45 73.09 0.65 25.96
N ASN A 46 73.72 1.47 26.81
CA ASN A 46 73.96 2.90 26.55
C ASN A 46 72.70 3.67 26.09
N GLY A 47 71.55 3.38 26.72
CA GLY A 47 70.27 4.03 26.43
C GLY A 47 69.52 3.51 25.19
N LYS A 48 70.02 2.45 24.53
CA LYS A 48 69.35 1.80 23.41
C LYS A 48 69.03 0.35 23.75
N LEU A 49 67.83 -0.10 23.40
CA LEU A 49 67.40 -1.47 23.63
C LEU A 49 68.05 -2.39 22.59
N TYR A 50 68.65 -3.50 23.02
CA TYR A 50 69.22 -4.54 22.17
C TYR A 50 68.58 -5.90 22.49
N TYR A 51 68.56 -6.79 21.50
CA TYR A 51 68.25 -8.18 21.73
C TYR A 51 69.52 -9.03 21.60
N PHE A 52 69.77 -9.86 22.61
CA PHE A 52 70.82 -10.87 22.62
C PHE A 52 70.17 -12.26 22.64
N GLU A 53 70.67 -13.18 21.83
CA GLU A 53 70.22 -14.58 21.83
C GLU A 53 70.49 -15.25 23.20
N SER A 54 69.90 -16.42 23.45
CA SER A 54 70.10 -17.15 24.72
C SER A 54 71.56 -17.55 24.97
N TRP A 55 72.35 -17.66 23.91
CA TRP A 55 73.80 -17.86 23.96
C TRP A 55 74.60 -16.53 23.94
N GLY A 56 73.92 -15.39 24.10
CA GLY A 56 74.44 -14.05 24.39
C GLY A 56 74.95 -13.20 23.23
N GLY A 57 74.95 -13.71 21.99
CA GLY A 57 75.29 -12.87 20.84
C GLY A 57 74.15 -11.93 20.45
N ALA A 58 74.49 -10.75 19.98
CA ALA A 58 73.54 -9.77 19.47
C ALA A 58 72.73 -10.36 18.30
N GLY A 59 71.43 -10.08 18.31
CA GLY A 59 70.49 -10.53 17.28
C GLY A 59 70.77 -9.89 15.92
N TYR A 60 70.28 -10.55 14.87
CA TYR A 60 70.36 -10.08 13.50
C TYR A 60 69.12 -9.28 13.11
N LYS A 61 69.26 -8.42 12.09
CA LYS A 61 68.18 -7.58 11.55
C LYS A 61 66.91 -8.39 11.26
N GLY A 62 65.75 -7.86 11.65
CA GLY A 62 64.44 -8.42 11.33
C GLY A 62 63.54 -8.64 12.55
N TRP A 63 62.41 -9.30 12.33
CA TRP A 63 61.42 -9.58 13.37
C TRP A 63 61.90 -10.64 14.36
N LYS A 64 61.81 -10.36 15.66
CA LYS A 64 62.06 -11.30 16.74
C LYS A 64 60.89 -11.32 17.72
N LYS A 65 60.39 -12.51 18.03
CA LYS A 65 59.38 -12.71 19.07
C LYS A 65 60.04 -12.99 20.41
N VAL A 66 59.74 -12.18 21.43
CA VAL A 66 60.27 -12.31 22.80
C VAL A 66 59.12 -12.15 23.78
N GLY A 67 58.93 -13.12 24.68
CA GLY A 67 57.90 -13.05 25.72
C GLY A 67 56.46 -12.87 25.19
N GLY A 68 56.19 -13.29 23.95
CA GLY A 68 54.88 -13.13 23.30
C GLY A 68 54.75 -11.88 22.41
N ALA A 69 55.60 -10.88 22.61
CA ALA A 69 55.63 -9.64 21.83
C ALA A 69 56.63 -9.73 20.65
N TRP A 70 56.37 -8.96 19.59
CA TRP A 70 57.25 -8.87 18.42
C TRP A 70 58.05 -7.57 18.47
N TYR A 71 59.34 -7.66 18.17
CA TYR A 71 60.29 -6.55 18.11
C TYR A 71 61.01 -6.57 16.76
N TYR A 72 61.35 -5.41 16.22
CA TYR A 72 62.14 -5.33 14.98
C TYR A 72 63.58 -4.89 15.27
N LEU A 73 64.54 -5.72 14.87
CA LEU A 73 65.96 -5.47 15.07
C LEU A 73 66.58 -4.77 13.87
N ASN A 74 67.40 -3.75 14.12
CA ASN A 74 68.28 -3.10 13.15
C ASN A 74 69.51 -3.99 12.87
N GLU A 75 70.32 -3.59 11.88
CA GLU A 75 71.55 -4.32 11.49
C GLU A 75 72.58 -4.43 12.62
N ASP A 76 72.61 -3.45 13.53
CA ASP A 76 73.50 -3.44 14.68
C ASP A 76 73.01 -4.30 15.87
N GLY A 77 71.84 -4.94 15.74
CA GLY A 77 71.16 -5.73 16.77
C GLY A 77 70.28 -4.93 17.74
N SER A 78 70.21 -3.61 17.56
CA SER A 78 69.33 -2.75 18.36
C SER A 78 67.87 -2.89 17.96
N VAL A 79 66.97 -2.65 18.89
CA VAL A 79 65.52 -2.68 18.69
C VAL A 79 65.03 -1.31 18.23
N LYS A 80 64.15 -1.26 17.21
CA LYS A 80 63.40 -0.05 16.86
C LYS A 80 62.38 0.27 17.95
N THR A 81 62.25 1.54 18.34
CA THR A 81 61.30 2.00 19.38
C THR A 81 60.65 3.31 18.94
N ASN A 82 59.31 3.40 19.09
CA ASN A 82 58.48 4.53 18.69
C ASN A 82 58.74 5.00 17.25
N GLU A 83 58.80 4.05 16.30
CA GLU A 83 59.26 4.31 14.94
C GLU A 83 58.34 3.67 13.90
N TRP A 84 58.04 4.43 12.85
CA TRP A 84 57.46 3.93 11.61
C TRP A 84 58.55 3.42 10.66
N PHE A 85 58.36 2.25 10.07
CA PHE A 85 59.30 1.72 9.08
C PHE A 85 58.63 0.81 8.05
N VAL A 86 59.25 0.69 6.88
CA VAL A 86 58.79 -0.21 5.82
C VAL A 86 59.63 -1.48 5.82
N HIS A 87 58.96 -2.63 5.82
CA HIS A 87 59.58 -3.94 5.65
C HIS A 87 58.71 -4.79 4.72
N ASP A 88 59.30 -5.47 3.74
CA ASP A 88 58.58 -6.27 2.75
C ASP A 88 57.37 -5.56 2.11
N LYS A 89 57.57 -4.30 1.70
CA LYS A 89 56.57 -3.41 1.06
C LYS A 89 55.37 -3.05 1.95
N ARG A 90 55.47 -3.23 3.27
CA ARG A 90 54.42 -2.91 4.22
C ARG A 90 54.94 -1.96 5.28
N THR A 91 54.08 -1.06 5.73
CA THR A 91 54.38 -0.09 6.77
C THR A 91 54.05 -0.69 8.13
N TYR A 92 54.98 -0.59 9.08
CA TYR A 92 54.86 -1.05 10.45
C TYR A 92 55.15 0.09 11.42
N HIS A 93 54.62 -0.03 12.62
CA HIS A 93 54.97 0.81 13.75
C HIS A 93 55.30 -0.07 14.96
N VAL A 94 56.26 0.37 15.77
CA VAL A 94 56.59 -0.20 17.08
C VAL A 94 56.44 0.88 18.13
N ASP A 95 55.89 0.53 19.29
CA ASP A 95 55.64 1.49 20.37
C ASP A 95 56.93 1.94 21.08
N GLU A 96 56.80 2.78 22.10
CA GLU A 96 57.90 3.29 22.93
C GLU A 96 58.78 2.20 23.56
N ASN A 97 58.25 0.99 23.75
CA ASN A 97 58.97 -0.16 24.28
C ASN A 97 59.53 -1.08 23.16
N GLY A 98 59.30 -0.73 21.90
CA GLY A 98 59.71 -1.49 20.73
C GLY A 98 58.76 -2.63 20.36
N VAL A 99 57.60 -2.72 21.01
CA VAL A 99 56.59 -3.74 20.74
C VAL A 99 55.82 -3.38 19.48
N MET A 100 55.66 -4.37 18.59
CA MET A 100 54.89 -4.22 17.35
C MET A 100 53.46 -3.76 17.63
N SER A 101 53.09 -2.65 17.01
CA SER A 101 51.73 -2.11 17.07
C SER A 101 50.74 -3.04 16.36
N THR A 102 49.62 -3.31 17.01
CA THR A 102 48.51 -4.11 16.46
C THR A 102 47.17 -3.50 16.88
N GLY A 103 46.12 -3.71 16.08
CA GLY A 103 44.79 -3.16 16.35
C GLY A 103 44.72 -1.64 16.17
N LEU A 104 43.78 -1.00 16.85
CA LEU A 104 43.61 0.45 16.85
C LEU A 104 44.68 1.10 17.73
N GLN A 105 45.42 2.05 17.17
CA GLN A 105 46.48 2.79 17.85
C GLN A 105 46.33 4.27 17.57
N LYS A 106 46.52 5.11 18.59
CA LYS A 106 46.54 6.57 18.43
C LYS A 106 47.99 7.03 18.44
N ILE A 107 48.48 7.48 17.29
CA ILE A 107 49.87 7.88 17.08
C ILE A 107 49.86 9.34 16.62
N ASP A 108 50.51 10.21 17.40
CA ASP A 108 50.54 11.66 17.16
C ASP A 108 49.16 12.29 16.92
N GLY A 109 48.16 11.84 17.67
CA GLY A 109 46.78 12.32 17.58
C GLY A 109 45.93 11.67 16.49
N THR A 110 46.54 10.92 15.56
CA THR A 110 45.84 10.23 14.47
C THR A 110 45.58 8.78 14.82
N LEU A 111 44.37 8.28 14.57
CA LEU A 111 44.03 6.87 14.74
C LEU A 111 44.50 6.07 13.53
N TYR A 112 45.19 4.96 13.78
CA TYR A 112 45.62 3.99 12.79
C TYR A 112 45.12 2.60 13.15
N TYR A 113 44.90 1.77 12.14
CA TYR A 113 44.65 0.35 12.34
C TYR A 113 45.80 -0.50 11.79
N PHE A 114 46.35 -1.34 12.66
CA PHE A 114 47.34 -2.34 12.32
C PHE A 114 46.70 -3.74 12.36
N GLU A 115 46.96 -4.55 11.33
CA GLU A 115 46.52 -5.93 11.32
C GLU A 115 47.18 -6.74 12.45
N SER A 116 46.68 -7.95 12.72
CA SER A 116 47.24 -8.83 13.77
C SER A 116 48.71 -9.22 13.52
N TRP A 117 49.16 -9.16 12.27
CA TRP A 117 50.55 -9.37 11.87
C TRP A 117 51.38 -8.07 11.83
N GLY A 118 50.79 -6.92 12.22
CA GLY A 118 51.49 -5.68 12.55
C GLY A 118 51.57 -4.61 11.46
N GLY A 119 51.15 -4.89 10.22
CA GLY A 119 51.19 -3.87 9.17
C GLY A 119 49.98 -2.96 9.20
N ALA A 120 50.21 -1.68 8.88
CA ALA A 120 49.15 -0.70 8.64
C ALA A 120 48.32 -1.10 7.40
N GLY A 121 47.00 -1.09 7.56
CA GLY A 121 46.03 -1.63 6.59
C GLY A 121 45.73 -0.73 5.39
N PHE A 122 45.08 -1.33 4.39
CA PHE A 122 44.66 -0.76 3.10
C PHE A 122 43.40 0.12 3.21
N GLN A 123 43.13 0.93 2.19
CA GLN A 123 41.94 1.79 2.13
C GLN A 123 40.63 0.98 2.12
N GLY A 124 39.66 1.41 2.92
CA GLY A 124 38.30 0.89 2.89
C GLY A 124 37.69 0.58 4.26
N TRP A 125 36.53 -0.09 4.23
CA TRP A 125 35.80 -0.47 5.44
C TRP A 125 36.49 -1.59 6.23
N LYS A 126 36.71 -1.37 7.53
CA LYS A 126 37.21 -2.38 8.46
C LYS A 126 36.30 -2.49 9.67
N LYS A 127 35.90 -3.72 10.02
CA LYS A 127 35.15 -4.01 11.24
C LYS A 127 36.11 -4.42 12.36
N VAL A 128 36.10 -3.69 13.47
CA VAL A 128 36.93 -3.96 14.65
C VAL A 128 36.02 -4.00 15.88
N GLY A 129 36.01 -5.13 16.60
CA GLY A 129 35.21 -5.27 17.82
C GLY A 129 33.70 -5.09 17.64
N GLY A 130 33.18 -5.27 16.41
CA GLY A 130 31.76 -5.03 16.09
C GLY A 130 31.50 -3.67 15.42
N THR A 131 32.45 -2.73 15.52
CA THR A 131 32.33 -1.36 15.04
C THR A 131 33.00 -1.20 13.68
N TRP A 132 32.37 -0.44 12.78
CA TRP A 132 32.89 -0.17 11.44
C TRP A 132 33.66 1.15 11.42
N TYR A 133 34.84 1.13 10.79
CA TYR A 133 35.72 2.26 10.54
C TYR A 133 36.08 2.32 9.07
N TYR A 134 36.41 3.50 8.55
CA TYR A 134 36.92 3.66 7.20
C TYR A 134 38.39 4.07 7.21
N LEU A 135 39.24 3.25 6.61
CA LEU A 135 40.69 3.44 6.53
C LEU A 135 41.07 4.17 5.23
N ASN A 136 42.04 5.06 5.30
CA ASN A 136 42.76 5.62 4.16
C ASN A 136 43.86 4.66 3.68
N GLU A 137 44.50 4.96 2.55
CA GLU A 137 45.57 4.11 1.98
C GLU A 137 46.78 3.96 2.91
N ASP A 138 47.03 4.94 3.78
CA ASP A 138 48.12 4.95 4.76
C ASP A 138 47.76 4.25 6.08
N GLY A 139 46.56 3.66 6.17
CA GLY A 139 46.05 2.99 7.37
C GLY A 139 45.49 3.92 8.44
N SER A 140 45.48 5.23 8.22
CA SER A 140 44.80 6.19 9.10
C SER A 140 43.28 6.06 8.98
N LEU A 141 42.56 6.32 10.06
CA LEU A 141 41.10 6.35 10.06
C LEU A 141 40.60 7.72 9.59
N ARG A 142 39.52 7.73 8.80
CA ARG A 142 38.70 8.94 8.65
C ARG A 142 37.96 9.21 9.96
N THR A 143 37.95 10.46 10.39
CA THR A 143 37.24 10.92 11.60
C THR A 143 36.52 12.23 11.33
N ASN A 144 35.30 12.36 11.84
CA ASN A 144 34.41 13.51 11.68
C ASN A 144 34.30 14.01 10.23
N GLN A 145 34.06 13.08 9.31
CA GLN A 145 34.21 13.33 7.88
C GLN A 145 33.09 12.70 7.05
N TRP A 146 32.61 13.48 6.08
CA TRP A 146 31.77 13.03 4.98
C TRP A 146 32.62 12.51 3.82
N PHE A 147 32.19 11.43 3.19
CA PHE A 147 32.86 10.92 1.98
C PHE A 147 31.91 10.07 1.13
N VAL A 148 32.28 9.90 -0.14
CA VAL A 148 31.56 9.03 -1.08
C VAL A 148 32.36 7.76 -1.31
N HIS A 149 31.69 6.63 -1.21
CA HIS A 149 32.24 5.31 -1.53
C HIS A 149 31.15 4.50 -2.26
N ASP A 150 31.49 3.82 -3.36
CA ASP A 150 30.52 3.06 -4.18
C ASP A 150 29.23 3.83 -4.52
N LYS A 151 29.39 5.10 -4.93
CA LYS A 151 28.30 6.03 -5.32
C LYS A 151 27.33 6.38 -4.19
N ARG A 152 27.70 6.15 -2.93
CA ARG A 152 26.88 6.45 -1.75
C ARG A 152 27.64 7.35 -0.81
N THR A 153 26.91 8.23 -0.13
CA THR A 153 27.47 9.16 0.85
C THR A 153 27.46 8.51 2.23
N TYR A 154 28.58 8.61 2.93
CA TYR A 154 28.80 8.10 4.28
C TYR A 154 29.32 9.21 5.18
N HIS A 155 29.15 9.01 6.47
CA HIS A 155 29.77 9.84 7.51
C HIS A 155 30.38 8.93 8.58
N VAL A 156 31.49 9.36 9.14
CA VAL A 156 32.12 8.76 10.33
C VAL A 156 32.25 9.84 11.40
N ASP A 157 31.97 9.49 12.65
CA ASP A 157 32.00 10.45 13.76
C ASP A 157 33.43 10.80 14.20
N ALA A 158 33.56 11.60 15.27
CA ALA A 158 34.85 12.05 15.79
C ALA A 158 35.80 10.92 16.22
N ASP A 159 35.27 9.74 16.56
CA ASP A 159 36.03 8.55 16.91
C ASP A 159 36.26 7.63 15.69
N GLY A 160 35.81 8.04 14.51
CA GLY A 160 35.92 7.31 13.25
C GLY A 160 34.87 6.22 13.06
N VAL A 161 33.85 6.18 13.94
CA VAL A 161 32.80 5.18 13.90
C VAL A 161 31.81 5.52 12.79
N MET A 162 31.46 4.51 12.00
CA MET A 162 30.45 4.63 10.94
C MET A 162 29.11 5.11 11.50
N SER A 163 28.62 6.23 10.97
CA SER A 163 27.30 6.76 11.31
C SER A 163 26.20 5.82 10.83
N THR A 164 25.26 5.51 11.71
CA THR A 164 24.06 4.70 11.43
C THR A 164 22.85 5.31 12.14
N GLY A 165 21.65 5.05 11.62
CA GLY A 165 20.41 5.62 12.15
C GLY A 165 20.34 7.14 12.01
N TRP A 166 19.55 7.77 12.89
CA TRP A 166 19.43 9.24 12.93
C TRP A 166 20.66 9.87 13.56
N GLN A 167 21.26 10.84 12.88
CA GLN A 167 22.40 11.62 13.34
C GLN A 167 22.16 13.09 13.09
N THR A 168 22.51 13.94 14.06
CA THR A 168 22.51 15.39 13.89
C THR A 168 23.94 15.84 13.67
N ILE A 169 24.23 16.34 12.46
CA ILE A 169 25.58 16.75 12.04
C ILE A 169 25.49 18.22 11.66
N ASP A 170 26.27 19.05 12.35
CA ASP A 170 26.26 20.52 12.22
C ASP A 170 24.85 21.14 12.32
N GLY A 171 24.02 20.58 13.21
CA GLY A 171 22.64 21.05 13.45
C GLY A 171 21.61 20.57 12.43
N VAL A 172 21.99 19.72 11.48
CA VAL A 172 21.10 19.14 10.47
C VAL A 172 20.92 17.64 10.73
N ASP A 173 19.67 17.17 10.68
CA ASP A 173 19.34 15.76 10.85
C ASP A 173 19.55 14.99 9.54
N TYR A 174 20.21 13.83 9.64
CA TYR A 174 20.40 12.87 8.56
C TYR A 174 20.01 11.48 9.04
N TYR A 175 19.60 10.61 8.13
CA TYR A 175 19.38 9.20 8.42
C TYR A 175 20.36 8.34 7.62
N PHE A 176 21.09 7.48 8.31
CA PHE A 176 22.00 6.51 7.73
C PHE A 176 21.45 5.10 7.90
N GLU A 177 21.55 4.28 6.86
CA GLU A 177 21.17 2.86 6.93
C GLU A 177 22.04 2.10 7.93
N SER A 178 21.63 0.87 8.28
CA SER A 178 22.46 -0.04 9.10
C SER A 178 23.81 -0.38 8.48
N TRP A 179 23.93 -0.26 7.15
CA TRP A 179 25.18 -0.42 6.41
C TRP A 179 25.93 0.91 6.18
N GLY A 180 25.44 2.02 6.75
CA GLY A 180 26.15 3.29 6.90
C GLY A 180 25.90 4.35 5.82
N GLY A 181 25.21 4.03 4.73
CA GLY A 181 24.96 5.05 3.71
C GLY A 181 23.80 5.95 4.08
N MET A 182 23.94 7.21 3.70
CA MET A 182 22.92 8.24 3.88
C MET A 182 21.70 7.94 3.01
N ARG A 183 20.51 7.96 3.62
CA ARG A 183 19.23 7.81 2.94
C ARG A 183 18.85 9.12 2.24
N VAL A 184 18.45 9.01 0.98
CA VAL A 184 17.99 10.12 0.13
C VAL A 184 16.75 9.72 -0.65
N ASN A 185 15.89 10.68 -0.97
CA ASN A 185 14.64 10.50 -1.73
C ASN A 185 13.73 9.38 -1.20
N ALA A 186 13.70 9.17 0.11
CA ALA A 186 13.01 8.04 0.73
C ALA A 186 12.55 8.34 2.15
N TRP A 187 11.54 7.60 2.59
CA TRP A 187 10.99 7.68 3.95
C TRP A 187 11.96 7.12 5.00
N ALA A 188 12.06 7.79 6.14
CA ALA A 188 12.79 7.38 7.34
C ALA A 188 11.89 7.50 8.58
N ALA A 189 11.88 6.49 9.43
CA ALA A 189 11.09 6.46 10.66
C ALA A 189 11.93 6.95 11.86
N LYS A 190 11.36 7.80 12.71
CA LYS A 190 11.95 8.27 13.98
C LYS A 190 10.90 8.07 15.09
N GLY A 191 10.93 6.89 15.72
CA GLY A 191 9.85 6.49 16.63
C GLY A 191 8.56 6.17 15.85
N SER A 192 7.45 6.78 16.23
CA SER A 192 6.17 6.71 15.49
C SER A 192 6.08 7.68 14.31
N ASP A 193 6.98 8.67 14.26
CA ASP A 193 6.96 9.71 13.25
C ASP A 193 7.71 9.29 11.99
N TRP A 194 7.25 9.80 10.84
CA TRP A 194 7.87 9.56 9.54
C TRP A 194 8.32 10.88 8.91
N TYR A 195 9.50 10.85 8.31
CA TYR A 195 10.13 11.96 7.60
C TYR A 195 10.51 11.50 6.21
N TYR A 196 10.38 12.37 5.22
CA TYR A 196 10.89 12.10 3.88
C TYR A 196 12.26 12.74 3.73
N MET A 197 13.31 11.94 3.54
CA MET A 197 14.65 12.44 3.27
C MET A 197 14.71 12.91 1.81
N ASP A 198 15.08 14.16 1.58
CA ASP A 198 15.16 14.74 0.23
C ASP A 198 16.41 14.29 -0.53
N SER A 199 16.71 14.92 -1.67
CA SER A 199 17.89 14.60 -2.48
C SER A 199 19.21 14.96 -1.80
N ASN A 200 19.18 15.84 -0.80
CA ASN A 200 20.34 16.23 0.00
C ASN A 200 20.48 15.34 1.25
N GLY A 201 19.55 14.41 1.48
CA GLY A 201 19.53 13.54 2.65
C GLY A 201 19.04 14.23 3.92
N THR A 202 18.32 15.34 3.77
CA THR A 202 17.75 16.10 4.89
C THR A 202 16.23 15.94 4.93
N PRO A 203 15.57 16.04 6.11
CA PRO A 203 14.12 15.97 6.18
C PRO A 203 13.47 17.08 5.36
N LYS A 204 12.59 16.70 4.44
CA LYS A 204 11.77 17.64 3.68
C LYS A 204 10.85 18.40 4.65
N GLY A 205 10.82 19.72 4.53
CA GLY A 205 9.92 20.60 5.28
C GLY A 205 8.47 20.57 4.80
N GLU A 206 7.69 21.55 5.25
CA GLU A 206 6.23 21.58 5.05
C GLU A 206 5.79 21.46 3.58
N GLY A 207 4.71 20.70 3.38
CA GLY A 207 3.93 20.73 2.15
C GLY A 207 3.60 19.35 1.60
N TRP A 208 2.97 19.37 0.43
CA TRP A 208 2.57 18.18 -0.29
C TRP A 208 3.76 17.41 -0.88
N LEU A 209 3.71 16.09 -0.77
CA LEU A 209 4.67 15.15 -1.35
C LEU A 209 3.91 14.08 -2.13
N LEU A 210 4.22 13.94 -3.41
CA LEU A 210 3.76 12.81 -4.22
C LEU A 210 4.84 11.73 -4.17
N TYR A 211 4.51 10.59 -3.56
CA TYR A 211 5.40 9.44 -3.47
C TYR A 211 4.62 8.17 -3.79
N ASP A 212 5.14 7.34 -4.68
CA ASP A 212 4.50 6.08 -5.12
C ASP A 212 3.00 6.26 -5.45
N LYS A 213 2.68 7.27 -6.27
CA LYS A 213 1.31 7.64 -6.71
C LYS A 213 0.36 8.10 -5.60
N ASN A 214 0.83 8.27 -4.37
CA ASN A 214 0.05 8.74 -3.23
C ASN A 214 0.51 10.12 -2.76
N TRP A 215 -0.43 10.96 -2.37
CA TRP A 215 -0.15 12.28 -1.81
C TRP A 215 -0.07 12.20 -0.29
N TYR A 216 0.99 12.78 0.26
CA TYR A 216 1.24 12.92 1.69
C TYR A 216 1.40 14.40 2.01
N TYR A 217 1.20 14.79 3.26
CA TYR A 217 1.50 16.14 3.73
C TYR A 217 2.52 16.08 4.86
N LEU A 218 3.60 16.85 4.74
CA LEU A 218 4.59 17.04 5.79
C LEU A 218 4.33 18.37 6.50
N ARG A 219 4.51 18.40 7.82
CA ARG A 219 4.39 19.60 8.65
C ARG A 219 5.66 20.46 8.57
N GLN A 220 5.63 21.62 9.21
CA GLN A 220 6.78 22.52 9.34
C GLN A 220 8.01 21.85 9.97
N ASP A 221 7.82 20.93 10.92
CA ASP A 221 8.89 20.15 11.54
C ASP A 221 9.30 18.91 10.72
N GLY A 222 8.75 18.74 9.51
CA GLY A 222 9.04 17.64 8.59
C GLY A 222 8.29 16.34 8.87
N LYS A 223 7.49 16.28 9.94
CA LYS A 223 6.70 15.09 10.27
C LYS A 223 5.56 14.89 9.29
N MET A 224 5.39 13.66 8.83
CA MET A 224 4.25 13.27 8.01
C MET A 224 2.95 13.26 8.81
N MET A 225 1.91 13.94 8.31
CA MET A 225 0.56 13.86 8.86
C MET A 225 -0.08 12.50 8.58
N HIS A 226 -0.84 11.97 9.53
CA HIS A 226 -1.61 10.73 9.37
C HIS A 226 -2.79 10.66 10.34
N SER A 227 -3.85 9.95 9.95
CA SER A 227 -5.10 9.79 10.74
C SER A 227 -5.77 11.10 11.14
N GLU A 228 -5.73 12.13 10.29
CA GLU A 228 -6.18 13.48 10.67
C GLU A 228 -6.61 14.35 9.49
N TRP A 229 -7.29 15.45 9.82
CA TRP A 229 -7.75 16.46 8.89
C TRP A 229 -6.67 17.52 8.65
N LEU A 230 -6.54 17.94 7.39
CA LEU A 230 -5.70 19.06 6.96
C LEU A 230 -6.58 20.14 6.33
N TRP A 231 -6.46 21.37 6.82
CA TRP A 231 -6.98 22.56 6.14
C TRP A 231 -5.86 23.19 5.32
N TYR A 232 -6.00 23.18 4.00
CA TYR A 232 -5.01 23.70 3.08
C TYR A 232 -5.71 24.35 1.88
N ASP A 233 -5.23 25.52 1.46
CA ASP A 233 -5.77 26.24 0.29
C ASP A 233 -7.31 26.29 0.23
N ASN A 234 -7.93 26.70 1.36
CA ASN A 234 -9.39 26.80 1.55
C ASN A 234 -10.18 25.49 1.39
N ASN A 235 -9.52 24.34 1.52
CA ASN A 235 -10.12 23.01 1.39
C ASN A 235 -9.72 22.08 2.53
N TRP A 236 -10.64 21.17 2.87
CA TRP A 236 -10.40 20.11 3.84
C TRP A 236 -9.98 18.83 3.14
N TYR A 237 -8.88 18.25 3.61
CA TYR A 237 -8.32 16.98 3.20
C TYR A 237 -8.21 16.06 4.41
N TYR A 238 -8.06 14.76 4.18
CA TYR A 238 -7.85 13.78 5.25
C TYR A 238 -6.74 12.81 4.87
N LEU A 239 -5.78 12.66 5.78
CA LEU A 239 -4.65 11.75 5.65
C LEU A 239 -5.00 10.45 6.37
N GLN A 240 -4.87 9.33 5.66
CA GLN A 240 -5.14 7.98 6.17
C GLN A 240 -4.15 7.59 7.28
N SER A 241 -4.36 6.42 7.89
CA SER A 241 -3.49 5.90 8.96
C SER A 241 -2.04 5.70 8.55
N TRP A 242 -1.79 5.43 7.27
CA TRP A 242 -0.45 5.31 6.68
C TRP A 242 0.04 6.64 6.04
N GLY A 243 -0.71 7.73 6.19
CA GLY A 243 -0.34 9.08 5.75
C GLY A 243 -0.85 9.52 4.38
N GLY A 244 -1.31 8.60 3.53
CA GLY A 244 -1.81 8.96 2.22
C GLY A 244 -3.16 9.65 2.24
N MET A 245 -3.34 10.64 1.39
CA MET A 245 -4.58 11.41 1.26
C MET A 245 -5.70 10.63 0.56
N TYR A 246 -6.92 10.69 1.10
CA TYR A 246 -8.11 10.18 0.37
C TYR A 246 -8.41 11.01 -0.89
N LYS A 247 -8.85 10.34 -1.96
CA LYS A 247 -9.33 10.98 -3.19
C LYS A 247 -10.30 10.08 -3.96
N SER A 248 -11.16 10.69 -4.75
CA SER A 248 -12.15 10.04 -5.64
C SER A 248 -13.02 8.97 -4.96
N GLN A 249 -13.49 9.21 -3.73
CA GLN A 249 -14.24 8.18 -2.99
C GLN A 249 -15.08 8.73 -1.85
N TRP A 250 -16.09 7.94 -1.46
CA TRP A 250 -16.87 8.13 -0.25
C TRP A 250 -16.13 7.55 0.96
N VAL A 251 -16.06 8.29 2.07
CA VAL A 251 -15.43 7.84 3.31
C VAL A 251 -16.29 8.25 4.51
N THR A 252 -16.44 7.34 5.48
CA THR A 252 -17.07 7.67 6.76
C THR A 252 -16.01 7.87 7.83
N ILE A 253 -15.94 9.08 8.40
CA ILE A 253 -14.98 9.46 9.44
C ILE A 253 -15.76 9.91 10.67
N LYS A 254 -15.58 9.21 11.80
CA LYS A 254 -16.29 9.46 13.07
C LYS A 254 -17.81 9.58 12.90
N GLY A 255 -18.41 8.68 12.10
CA GLY A 255 -19.85 8.59 11.90
C GLY A 255 -20.44 9.52 10.83
N ALA A 256 -19.67 10.49 10.31
CA ALA A 256 -20.09 11.33 9.20
C ALA A 256 -19.52 10.83 7.87
N THR A 257 -20.32 10.87 6.80
CA THR A 257 -19.93 10.43 5.46
C THR A 257 -19.58 11.64 4.59
N TYR A 258 -18.41 11.58 3.95
CA TYR A 258 -17.82 12.62 3.10
C TYR A 258 -17.53 12.05 1.72
N TYR A 259 -17.46 12.91 0.71
CA TYR A 259 -16.91 12.54 -0.60
C TYR A 259 -15.65 13.36 -0.87
N PHE A 260 -14.55 12.66 -1.10
CA PHE A 260 -13.26 13.22 -1.48
C PHE A 260 -13.19 13.32 -3.01
N ARG A 261 -12.99 14.52 -3.53
CA ARG A 261 -12.89 14.81 -4.98
C ARG A 261 -11.63 14.19 -5.59
N SER A 262 -11.48 14.30 -6.90
CA SER A 262 -10.34 13.73 -7.65
C SER A 262 -8.95 14.23 -7.21
N TRP A 263 -8.91 15.47 -6.73
CA TRP A 263 -7.72 16.12 -6.16
C TRP A 263 -7.68 16.07 -4.62
N GLY A 264 -8.63 15.39 -3.98
CA GLY A 264 -8.60 15.04 -2.55
C GLY A 264 -9.33 15.97 -1.59
N GLY A 265 -9.75 17.17 -1.98
CA GLY A 265 -10.59 17.97 -1.07
C GLY A 265 -12.02 17.45 -1.04
N ILE A 266 -12.72 17.72 0.05
CA ILE A 266 -14.13 17.32 0.19
C ILE A 266 -15.09 18.34 -0.44
N TYR A 267 -16.26 17.85 -0.87
CA TYR A 267 -17.41 18.73 -1.11
C TYR A 267 -17.92 19.33 0.22
N LYS A 268 -18.43 20.57 0.17
CA LYS A 268 -19.08 21.26 1.29
C LYS A 268 -20.03 22.33 0.75
N ASN A 269 -20.92 22.81 1.62
CA ASN A 269 -21.83 23.94 1.35
C ASN A 269 -22.81 23.70 0.19
N GLY A 270 -23.73 22.74 0.34
CA GLY A 270 -24.92 22.65 -0.50
C GLY A 270 -25.03 21.39 -1.35
N TRP A 271 -25.96 21.44 -2.31
CA TRP A 271 -26.25 20.36 -3.25
C TRP A 271 -25.09 20.12 -4.21
N GLN A 272 -24.67 18.87 -4.35
CA GLN A 272 -23.66 18.43 -5.30
C GLN A 272 -24.07 17.09 -5.90
N GLU A 273 -23.73 16.87 -7.17
CA GLU A 273 -23.94 15.60 -7.83
C GLU A 273 -22.67 14.74 -7.77
N VAL A 274 -22.85 13.46 -7.45
CA VAL A 274 -21.80 12.44 -7.43
C VAL A 274 -22.39 11.18 -8.06
N ASP A 275 -21.78 10.71 -9.14
CA ASP A 275 -22.18 9.50 -9.86
C ASP A 275 -23.69 9.47 -10.23
N GLY A 276 -24.22 10.60 -10.70
CA GLY A 276 -25.62 10.76 -11.11
C GLY A 276 -26.63 10.89 -9.96
N LYS A 277 -26.16 10.96 -8.70
CA LYS A 277 -27.00 11.14 -7.52
C LYS A 277 -26.72 12.49 -6.87
N THR A 278 -27.76 13.18 -6.44
CA THR A 278 -27.62 14.49 -5.77
C THR A 278 -27.58 14.32 -4.25
N TYR A 279 -26.64 14.98 -3.59
CA TYR A 279 -26.46 14.97 -2.13
C TYR A 279 -26.29 16.39 -1.60
N TYR A 280 -26.73 16.65 -0.37
CA TYR A 280 -26.45 17.92 0.31
C TYR A 280 -25.29 17.80 1.28
N PHE A 281 -24.22 18.56 1.05
CA PHE A 281 -23.03 18.59 1.89
C PHE A 281 -23.10 19.76 2.89
N ARG A 282 -22.88 19.47 4.17
CA ARG A 282 -22.85 20.46 5.27
C ARG A 282 -21.69 21.45 5.10
N SER A 283 -21.62 22.46 5.96
CA SER A 283 -20.53 23.46 5.92
C SER A 283 -19.13 22.89 6.18
N TRP A 284 -19.08 21.82 6.98
CA TRP A 284 -17.88 21.00 7.21
C TRP A 284 -17.80 19.77 6.30
N GLY A 285 -18.74 19.61 5.37
CA GLY A 285 -18.67 18.66 4.26
C GLY A 285 -19.22 17.24 4.49
N GLY A 286 -19.71 16.88 5.67
CA GLY A 286 -20.49 15.64 5.79
C GLY A 286 -21.87 15.78 5.14
N ILE A 287 -22.42 14.69 4.62
CA ILE A 287 -23.78 14.69 4.04
C ILE A 287 -24.87 14.60 5.12
N TYR A 288 -26.06 15.13 4.80
CA TYR A 288 -27.29 14.81 5.54
C TYR A 288 -27.89 13.47 5.12
N LYS A 289 -28.68 12.87 5.99
CA LYS A 289 -29.41 11.60 5.80
C LYS A 289 -30.75 11.69 6.52
N ASP A 290 -31.76 11.00 5.98
CA ASP A 290 -33.11 10.87 6.55
C ASP A 290 -33.74 12.20 7.01
N THR A 291 -33.72 13.21 6.14
CA THR A 291 -34.23 14.55 6.49
C THR A 291 -34.65 15.37 5.27
N TYR A 292 -35.35 16.48 5.49
CA TYR A 292 -35.72 17.42 4.44
C TYR A 292 -34.75 18.61 4.39
N ILE A 293 -34.37 19.01 3.18
CA ILE A 293 -33.49 20.15 2.91
C ILE A 293 -34.03 20.86 1.68
N ASP A 294 -34.28 22.17 1.78
CA ASP A 294 -34.79 22.99 0.68
C ASP A 294 -36.04 22.39 -0.03
N GLY A 295 -36.91 21.71 0.73
CA GLY A 295 -38.12 21.06 0.22
C GLY A 295 -37.92 19.65 -0.37
N TYR A 296 -36.70 19.15 -0.43
CA TYR A 296 -36.40 17.78 -0.89
C TYR A 296 -36.06 16.86 0.27
N TYR A 297 -36.56 15.63 0.23
CA TYR A 297 -36.13 14.58 1.15
C TYR A 297 -34.79 14.00 0.70
N VAL A 298 -33.86 13.79 1.62
CA VAL A 298 -32.67 12.95 1.41
C VAL A 298 -32.83 11.66 2.22
N ASP A 299 -32.59 10.53 1.58
CA ASP A 299 -32.79 9.22 2.19
C ASP A 299 -31.68 8.82 3.19
N LYS A 300 -31.73 7.58 3.69
CA LYS A 300 -30.73 7.00 4.59
C LYS A 300 -29.31 6.97 4.02
N ASN A 301 -29.17 7.05 2.70
CA ASN A 301 -27.90 7.12 1.99
C ASN A 301 -27.49 8.57 1.67
N GLY A 302 -28.36 9.54 1.96
CA GLY A 302 -28.19 10.97 1.69
C GLY A 302 -28.57 11.38 0.26
N VAL A 303 -29.18 10.47 -0.52
CA VAL A 303 -29.57 10.73 -1.89
C VAL A 303 -30.86 11.53 -1.90
N ARG A 304 -30.88 12.65 -2.64
CA ARG A 304 -32.08 13.45 -2.88
C ARG A 304 -33.15 12.62 -3.59
N ARG A 305 -34.37 12.67 -3.08
CA ARG A 305 -35.56 12.04 -3.63
C ARG A 305 -36.46 13.07 -4.32
N ASN A 306 -37.15 12.66 -5.38
CA ASN A 306 -38.14 13.46 -6.08
C ASN A 306 -39.41 13.69 -5.23
N SER A 307 -40.33 14.54 -5.72
CA SER A 307 -41.43 15.10 -4.92
C SER A 307 -42.37 14.08 -4.28
N LYS A 308 -42.55 12.88 -4.87
CA LYS A 308 -43.35 11.81 -4.26
C LYS A 308 -42.61 11.02 -3.18
N ASN A 309 -41.29 11.12 -3.10
CA ASN A 309 -40.43 10.32 -2.22
C ASN A 309 -40.71 8.80 -2.33
N ILE A 310 -40.91 8.35 -3.56
CA ILE A 310 -41.17 6.94 -3.90
C ILE A 310 -40.26 6.56 -5.05
N CYS A 311 -39.50 5.49 -4.88
CA CYS A 311 -38.59 4.94 -5.87
C CYS A 311 -39.18 3.71 -6.54
N VAL A 312 -39.28 3.75 -7.87
CA VAL A 312 -39.79 2.63 -8.67
C VAL A 312 -38.61 2.01 -9.42
N ALA A 313 -38.34 0.73 -9.16
CA ALA A 313 -37.41 -0.02 -9.99
C ALA A 313 -38.13 -0.54 -11.24
N ILE A 314 -37.63 -0.18 -12.42
CA ILE A 314 -38.12 -0.69 -13.70
C ILE A 314 -37.11 -1.70 -14.26
N ASP A 315 -37.55 -2.94 -14.36
CA ASP A 315 -36.79 -4.03 -14.98
C ASP A 315 -37.30 -4.27 -16.40
N ALA A 316 -36.55 -3.78 -17.40
CA ALA A 316 -36.75 -4.21 -18.77
C ALA A 316 -36.37 -5.69 -18.88
N GLY A 317 -37.35 -6.57 -18.98
CA GLY A 317 -37.19 -8.02 -19.04
C GLY A 317 -36.25 -8.44 -20.16
N HIS A 318 -35.60 -9.60 -19.96
CA HIS A 318 -34.60 -10.15 -20.86
C HIS A 318 -33.40 -9.23 -21.13
N GLN A 319 -32.51 -9.67 -22.02
CA GLN A 319 -31.30 -8.96 -22.46
C GLN A 319 -30.82 -9.58 -23.79
N ARG A 320 -29.90 -8.94 -24.50
CA ARG A 320 -29.45 -9.40 -25.84
C ARG A 320 -28.99 -10.86 -25.85
N ARG A 321 -28.32 -11.30 -24.78
CA ARG A 321 -27.82 -12.67 -24.62
C ARG A 321 -28.39 -13.30 -23.37
N GLY A 322 -29.23 -14.32 -23.52
CA GLY A 322 -29.69 -15.12 -22.39
C GLY A 322 -28.53 -15.77 -21.62
N ASN A 323 -28.76 -16.07 -20.35
CA ASN A 323 -27.83 -16.84 -19.52
C ASN A 323 -28.54 -18.12 -19.06
N SER A 324 -28.16 -19.24 -19.67
CA SER A 324 -28.75 -20.57 -19.44
C SER A 324 -28.20 -21.27 -18.21
N GLU A 325 -27.16 -20.73 -17.55
CA GLU A 325 -26.74 -21.21 -16.23
C GLU A 325 -27.91 -21.17 -15.26
N LYS A 326 -27.88 -22.04 -14.26
CA LYS A 326 -28.99 -22.21 -13.34
C LYS A 326 -28.86 -21.31 -12.11
N GLU A 327 -29.99 -20.80 -11.65
CA GLU A 327 -30.16 -20.15 -10.35
C GLU A 327 -31.36 -20.76 -9.61
N PRO A 328 -31.35 -20.77 -8.27
CA PRO A 328 -32.51 -21.20 -7.50
C PRO A 328 -33.71 -20.27 -7.73
N ILE A 329 -34.91 -20.85 -7.83
CA ILE A 329 -36.14 -20.09 -8.10
C ILE A 329 -36.52 -19.14 -6.96
N GLY A 330 -35.90 -19.24 -5.78
CA GLY A 330 -36.10 -18.39 -4.61
C GLY A 330 -35.05 -18.70 -3.55
N PRO A 331 -34.90 -17.86 -2.50
CA PRO A 331 -33.98 -18.11 -1.39
C PRO A 331 -34.18 -19.50 -0.78
N GLY A 332 -33.11 -20.30 -0.70
CA GLY A 332 -33.14 -21.65 -0.13
C GLY A 332 -33.85 -22.73 -0.95
N SER A 333 -34.29 -22.42 -2.18
CA SER A 333 -34.99 -23.41 -3.02
C SER A 333 -34.05 -24.50 -3.54
N SER A 334 -34.53 -25.75 -3.54
CA SER A 334 -33.90 -26.87 -4.26
C SER A 334 -34.28 -26.91 -5.75
N THR A 335 -35.23 -26.08 -6.18
CA THR A 335 -35.65 -25.98 -7.58
C THR A 335 -34.89 -24.87 -8.28
N TYR A 336 -34.42 -25.15 -9.49
CA TYR A 336 -33.56 -24.24 -10.27
C TYR A 336 -34.16 -23.94 -11.65
N LYS A 337 -33.88 -22.74 -12.16
CA LYS A 337 -34.22 -22.32 -13.52
C LYS A 337 -33.06 -21.56 -14.16
N ALA A 338 -33.15 -21.28 -15.46
CA ALA A 338 -32.13 -20.46 -16.12
C ALA A 338 -32.08 -19.04 -15.50
N LYS A 339 -30.87 -18.49 -15.34
CA LYS A 339 -30.61 -17.15 -14.81
C LYS A 339 -31.41 -16.08 -15.55
N VAL A 340 -31.43 -16.14 -16.87
CA VAL A 340 -32.33 -15.34 -17.71
C VAL A 340 -32.48 -16.02 -19.08
N ALA A 341 -33.70 -16.27 -19.53
CA ALA A 341 -33.94 -16.84 -20.85
C ALA A 341 -33.70 -15.80 -21.96
N SER A 342 -33.56 -16.24 -23.22
CA SER A 342 -33.42 -15.34 -24.37
C SER A 342 -34.65 -14.47 -24.66
N GLY A 343 -35.82 -14.86 -24.14
CA GLY A 343 -37.10 -14.22 -24.45
C GLY A 343 -37.70 -14.71 -25.76
N THR A 344 -38.82 -14.11 -26.14
CA THR A 344 -39.51 -14.35 -27.42
C THR A 344 -39.07 -13.35 -28.50
N CYS A 345 -39.62 -13.48 -29.71
CA CYS A 345 -39.41 -12.56 -30.82
C CYS A 345 -40.72 -12.38 -31.61
N GLY A 346 -40.96 -11.17 -32.09
CA GLY A 346 -42.13 -10.82 -32.90
C GLY A 346 -42.19 -11.65 -34.18
N VAL A 347 -43.26 -12.42 -34.36
CA VAL A 347 -43.42 -13.31 -35.52
C VAL A 347 -43.60 -12.57 -36.86
N ALA A 348 -44.01 -11.31 -36.82
CA ALA A 348 -44.21 -10.46 -37.99
C ALA A 348 -43.16 -9.35 -38.12
N THR A 349 -42.70 -8.78 -37.00
CA THR A 349 -41.80 -7.62 -36.99
C THR A 349 -40.32 -8.01 -36.82
N GLY A 350 -40.05 -9.17 -36.23
CA GLY A 350 -38.70 -9.62 -35.88
C GLY A 350 -38.06 -8.86 -34.71
N ILE A 351 -38.81 -7.98 -34.03
CA ILE A 351 -38.33 -7.28 -32.84
C ILE A 351 -38.18 -8.29 -31.71
N ASN A 352 -37.03 -8.31 -31.05
CA ASN A 352 -36.83 -9.19 -29.91
C ASN A 352 -37.53 -8.62 -28.68
N GLU A 353 -37.98 -9.50 -27.78
CA GLU A 353 -38.66 -9.10 -26.56
C GLU A 353 -37.83 -8.12 -25.71
N TYR A 354 -36.53 -8.34 -25.58
CA TYR A 354 -35.64 -7.46 -24.80
C TYR A 354 -35.52 -6.04 -25.39
N GLU A 355 -35.77 -5.88 -26.69
CA GLU A 355 -35.76 -4.59 -27.39
C GLU A 355 -37.07 -3.84 -27.12
N LEU A 356 -38.21 -4.54 -27.27
CA LEU A 356 -39.52 -4.00 -26.94
C LEU A 356 -39.60 -3.59 -25.47
N ASN A 357 -39.20 -4.48 -24.56
CA ASN A 357 -39.24 -4.24 -23.12
C ASN A 357 -38.44 -2.99 -22.75
N LEU A 358 -37.22 -2.82 -23.29
CA LEU A 358 -36.41 -1.64 -23.00
C LEU A 358 -37.04 -0.35 -23.54
N ALA A 359 -37.54 -0.38 -24.78
CA ALA A 359 -38.16 0.77 -25.40
C ALA A 359 -39.38 1.28 -24.61
N VAL A 360 -40.21 0.37 -24.11
CA VAL A 360 -41.36 0.72 -23.25
C VAL A 360 -40.89 1.17 -21.86
N SER A 361 -39.96 0.45 -21.24
CA SER A 361 -39.46 0.79 -19.90
C SER A 361 -38.81 2.18 -19.82
N LEU A 362 -38.07 2.61 -20.84
CA LEU A 362 -37.49 3.97 -20.88
C LEU A 362 -38.58 5.04 -20.92
N LYS A 363 -39.68 4.81 -21.64
CA LYS A 363 -40.84 5.71 -21.65
C LYS A 363 -41.56 5.73 -20.30
N VAL A 364 -41.66 4.58 -19.64
CA VAL A 364 -42.23 4.50 -18.28
C VAL A 364 -41.40 5.32 -17.30
N ARG A 365 -40.05 5.22 -17.37
CA ARG A 365 -39.14 6.05 -16.57
C ARG A 365 -39.46 7.53 -16.75
N ASP A 366 -39.48 8.00 -17.99
CA ASP A 366 -39.65 9.43 -18.29
C ASP A 366 -40.99 9.97 -17.73
N ILE A 367 -42.07 9.20 -17.90
CA ILE A 367 -43.40 9.56 -17.37
C ILE A 367 -43.40 9.59 -15.83
N LEU A 368 -42.78 8.59 -15.19
CA LEU A 368 -42.75 8.51 -13.72
C LEU A 368 -41.90 9.62 -13.10
N GLU A 369 -40.76 9.95 -13.71
CA GLU A 369 -39.90 11.05 -13.27
C GLU A 369 -40.63 12.40 -13.39
N GLU A 370 -41.36 12.63 -14.49
CA GLU A 370 -42.23 13.82 -14.65
C GLU A 370 -43.31 13.90 -13.56
N ARG A 371 -43.84 12.76 -13.13
CA ARG A 371 -44.82 12.65 -12.04
C ARG A 371 -44.21 12.74 -10.63
N GLY A 372 -42.89 12.89 -10.53
CA GLY A 372 -42.20 13.07 -9.25
C GLY A 372 -41.78 11.79 -8.52
N TYR A 373 -41.80 10.65 -9.20
CA TYR A 373 -41.18 9.42 -8.71
C TYR A 373 -39.67 9.43 -8.92
N ASP A 374 -38.93 8.67 -8.12
CA ASP A 374 -37.54 8.33 -8.41
C ASP A 374 -37.46 7.08 -9.31
N VAL A 375 -36.80 7.25 -10.45
CA VAL A 375 -36.41 6.27 -11.47
C VAL A 375 -35.25 5.32 -11.10
N TYR A 376 -35.39 4.02 -10.84
CA TYR A 376 -34.24 3.09 -10.94
C TYR A 376 -34.38 2.08 -12.08
N MET A 377 -33.63 2.29 -13.16
CA MET A 377 -33.56 1.35 -14.27
C MET A 377 -32.61 0.20 -13.92
N ILE A 378 -33.09 -1.05 -13.98
CA ILE A 378 -32.23 -2.23 -13.80
C ILE A 378 -31.23 -2.37 -14.95
N ARG A 379 -31.62 -1.96 -16.16
CA ARG A 379 -30.74 -1.83 -17.32
C ARG A 379 -31.22 -0.71 -18.24
N GLU A 380 -30.27 0.00 -18.83
CA GLU A 380 -30.53 1.00 -19.88
C GLU A 380 -29.92 0.62 -21.23
N THR A 381 -29.22 -0.52 -21.27
CA THR A 381 -28.64 -1.07 -22.50
C THR A 381 -29.07 -2.52 -22.71
N HIS A 382 -28.78 -3.06 -23.89
CA HIS A 382 -29.10 -4.45 -24.24
C HIS A 382 -27.98 -5.42 -23.86
N ASP A 383 -26.74 -4.95 -23.79
CA ASP A 383 -25.54 -5.77 -23.56
C ASP A 383 -25.19 -5.80 -22.07
N VAL A 384 -25.94 -6.62 -21.34
CA VAL A 384 -25.77 -6.84 -19.91
C VAL A 384 -25.83 -8.34 -19.63
N ASN A 385 -25.27 -8.77 -18.49
CA ASN A 385 -25.39 -10.14 -18.00
C ASN A 385 -25.90 -10.12 -16.56
N ILE A 386 -27.22 -10.04 -16.38
CA ILE A 386 -27.87 -9.91 -15.07
C ILE A 386 -28.96 -10.98 -14.93
N SER A 387 -28.83 -11.85 -13.92
CA SER A 387 -29.82 -12.88 -13.62
C SER A 387 -31.12 -12.30 -13.06
N ASN A 388 -32.22 -13.04 -13.11
CA ASN A 388 -33.48 -12.57 -12.51
C ASN A 388 -33.37 -12.36 -10.99
N SER A 389 -32.59 -13.19 -10.27
CA SER A 389 -32.35 -12.96 -8.84
C SER A 389 -31.51 -11.71 -8.57
N GLU A 390 -30.51 -11.42 -9.42
CA GLU A 390 -29.70 -10.19 -9.35
C GLU A 390 -30.55 -8.95 -9.63
N ARG A 391 -31.43 -8.99 -10.63
CA ARG A 391 -32.36 -7.89 -10.96
C ARG A 391 -33.24 -7.52 -9.76
N ALA A 392 -33.83 -8.53 -9.09
CA ALA A 392 -34.62 -8.31 -7.89
C ALA A 392 -33.80 -7.71 -6.73
N LYS A 393 -32.57 -8.19 -6.53
CA LYS A 393 -31.66 -7.66 -5.50
C LYS A 393 -31.22 -6.23 -5.79
N LEU A 394 -30.93 -5.90 -7.05
CA LEU A 394 -30.50 -4.56 -7.46
C LEU A 394 -31.58 -3.51 -7.15
N ALA A 395 -32.85 -3.84 -7.36
CA ALA A 395 -33.97 -2.96 -7.00
C ALA A 395 -33.95 -2.61 -5.50
N VAL A 396 -33.85 -3.64 -4.65
CA VAL A 396 -33.82 -3.47 -3.19
C VAL A 396 -32.56 -2.73 -2.73
N GLN A 397 -31.39 -3.06 -3.28
CA GLN A 397 -30.11 -2.45 -2.93
C GLN A 397 -30.07 -0.95 -3.27
N ASN A 398 -30.79 -0.53 -4.32
CA ASN A 398 -30.92 0.88 -4.70
C ASN A 398 -32.11 1.59 -4.03
N GLY A 399 -32.76 0.93 -3.06
CA GLY A 399 -33.81 1.52 -2.25
C GLY A 399 -35.07 1.82 -3.05
N ALA A 400 -35.44 0.95 -3.99
CA ALA A 400 -36.76 0.98 -4.61
C ALA A 400 -37.84 0.50 -3.62
N ASP A 401 -39.01 1.11 -3.70
CA ASP A 401 -40.21 0.78 -2.93
C ASP A 401 -41.03 -0.32 -3.63
N ILE A 402 -40.99 -0.37 -4.96
CA ILE A 402 -41.59 -1.44 -5.77
C ILE A 402 -40.70 -1.82 -6.95
N LEU A 403 -40.90 -3.03 -7.47
CA LEU A 403 -40.26 -3.55 -8.68
C LEU A 403 -41.32 -3.87 -9.75
N VAL A 404 -41.23 -3.19 -10.90
CA VAL A 404 -42.07 -3.45 -12.07
C VAL A 404 -41.21 -4.06 -13.16
N ARG A 405 -41.55 -5.28 -13.58
CA ARG A 405 -40.79 -6.03 -14.58
C ARG A 405 -41.57 -6.11 -15.89
N VAL A 406 -41.09 -5.43 -16.91
CA VAL A 406 -41.74 -5.32 -18.22
C VAL A 406 -41.30 -6.47 -19.13
N HIS A 407 -42.24 -7.31 -19.54
CA HIS A 407 -42.07 -8.47 -20.41
C HIS A 407 -43.09 -8.44 -21.55
N ALA A 408 -42.89 -9.24 -22.58
CA ALA A 408 -43.90 -9.49 -23.60
C ALA A 408 -43.96 -10.99 -23.92
N ASN A 409 -45.18 -11.50 -24.03
CA ASN A 409 -45.42 -12.93 -23.96
C ASN A 409 -45.25 -13.61 -25.32
N GLY A 410 -45.14 -14.93 -25.30
CA GLY A 410 -45.19 -15.79 -26.48
C GLY A 410 -45.95 -17.07 -26.16
N ASP A 411 -46.83 -17.46 -27.06
CA ASP A 411 -47.58 -18.72 -27.01
C ASP A 411 -47.43 -19.49 -28.32
N SER A 412 -47.45 -20.83 -28.26
CA SER A 412 -47.41 -21.68 -29.45
C SER A 412 -48.66 -21.53 -30.31
N ASN A 413 -49.78 -21.10 -29.73
CA ASN A 413 -50.98 -20.68 -30.43
C ASN A 413 -50.96 -19.18 -30.74
N GLN A 414 -50.67 -18.84 -32.00
CA GLN A 414 -50.60 -17.46 -32.49
C GLN A 414 -51.93 -16.68 -32.46
N SER A 415 -53.06 -17.34 -32.11
CA SER A 415 -54.35 -16.67 -31.92
C SER A 415 -54.56 -16.14 -30.51
N VAL A 416 -53.67 -16.46 -29.56
CA VAL A 416 -53.74 -15.90 -28.21
C VAL A 416 -53.37 -14.41 -28.27
N TYR A 417 -54.11 -13.58 -27.55
CA TYR A 417 -53.88 -12.13 -27.46
C TYR A 417 -54.34 -11.58 -26.11
N GLY A 418 -53.89 -10.38 -25.79
CA GLY A 418 -54.18 -9.62 -24.58
C GLY A 418 -52.97 -9.48 -23.65
N ALA A 419 -53.13 -8.65 -22.63
CA ALA A 419 -52.12 -8.41 -21.61
C ALA A 419 -52.46 -9.14 -20.31
N LEU A 420 -51.45 -9.43 -19.50
CA LEU A 420 -51.61 -9.99 -18.16
C LEU A 420 -50.54 -9.46 -17.21
N THR A 421 -50.76 -9.64 -15.91
CA THR A 421 -49.68 -9.46 -14.92
C THR A 421 -49.45 -10.75 -14.15
N MET A 422 -48.28 -10.87 -13.52
CA MET A 422 -47.97 -11.96 -12.62
C MET A 422 -47.61 -11.43 -11.23
N ALA A 423 -48.09 -12.13 -10.20
CA ALA A 423 -47.82 -11.85 -8.79
C ALA A 423 -47.47 -13.15 -8.04
N PRO A 424 -46.80 -13.07 -6.89
CA PRO A 424 -46.67 -14.22 -6.00
C PRO A 424 -48.03 -14.73 -5.54
N SER A 425 -48.17 -16.05 -5.38
CA SER A 425 -49.39 -16.64 -4.83
C SER A 425 -49.46 -16.43 -3.32
N SER A 426 -50.66 -16.53 -2.74
CA SER A 426 -50.83 -16.46 -1.27
C SER A 426 -50.19 -17.64 -0.53
N ARG A 427 -49.69 -18.65 -1.25
CA ARG A 427 -48.93 -19.79 -0.71
C ARG A 427 -47.42 -19.66 -0.90
N ASN A 428 -46.94 -18.52 -1.43
CA ASN A 428 -45.52 -18.28 -1.64
C ASN A 428 -44.77 -18.37 -0.30
N THR A 429 -43.72 -19.19 -0.26
CA THR A 429 -42.92 -19.43 0.95
C THR A 429 -41.62 -18.63 0.99
N TYR A 430 -41.30 -17.89 -0.06
CA TYR A 430 -40.06 -17.10 -0.20
C TYR A 430 -40.23 -15.66 0.27
N LEU A 431 -41.44 -15.12 0.14
CA LEU A 431 -41.76 -13.72 0.41
C LEU A 431 -42.58 -13.56 1.69
N SER A 432 -42.46 -12.40 2.34
CA SER A 432 -43.33 -12.08 3.49
C SER A 432 -44.78 -11.88 3.03
N GLY A 433 -45.74 -12.14 3.92
CA GLY A 433 -47.17 -11.94 3.61
C GLY A 433 -47.50 -10.49 3.20
N ASP A 434 -46.79 -9.51 3.75
CA ASP A 434 -46.91 -8.09 3.36
C ASP A 434 -46.47 -7.87 1.91
N VAL A 435 -45.29 -8.36 1.53
CA VAL A 435 -44.79 -8.28 0.14
C VAL A 435 -45.74 -9.01 -0.81
N VAL A 436 -46.24 -10.19 -0.44
CA VAL A 436 -47.21 -10.93 -1.26
C VAL A 436 -48.47 -10.11 -1.50
N SER A 437 -49.15 -9.67 -0.45
CA SER A 437 -50.40 -8.92 -0.57
C SER A 437 -50.25 -7.60 -1.34
N LYS A 438 -49.15 -6.88 -1.12
CA LYS A 438 -48.82 -5.66 -1.87
C LYS A 438 -48.51 -5.94 -3.34
N SER A 439 -47.81 -7.02 -3.65
CA SER A 439 -47.52 -7.44 -5.03
C SER A 439 -48.81 -7.80 -5.78
N GLN A 440 -49.75 -8.45 -5.10
CA GLN A 440 -51.07 -8.77 -5.66
C GLN A 440 -51.88 -7.49 -5.92
N LYS A 441 -51.92 -6.53 -4.98
CA LYS A 441 -52.53 -5.20 -5.20
C LYS A 441 -51.88 -4.50 -6.41
N LEU A 442 -50.55 -4.46 -6.46
CA LEU A 442 -49.80 -3.83 -7.55
C LEU A 442 -50.17 -4.45 -8.90
N SER A 443 -50.12 -5.78 -9.04
CA SER A 443 -50.48 -6.47 -10.28
C SER A 443 -51.93 -6.22 -10.72
N GLN A 444 -52.88 -6.20 -9.78
CA GLN A 444 -54.28 -5.92 -10.08
C GLN A 444 -54.49 -4.49 -10.59
N LYS A 445 -53.87 -3.50 -9.93
CA LYS A 445 -53.93 -2.09 -10.36
C LYS A 445 -53.24 -1.88 -11.70
N MET A 446 -52.07 -2.51 -11.87
CA MET A 446 -51.28 -2.48 -13.09
C MET A 446 -52.07 -2.98 -14.30
N ILE A 447 -52.65 -4.18 -14.24
CA ILE A 447 -53.34 -4.74 -15.41
C ILE A 447 -54.62 -3.98 -15.76
N ALA A 448 -55.33 -3.47 -14.75
CA ALA A 448 -56.55 -2.68 -14.95
C ALA A 448 -56.26 -1.36 -15.67
N ALA A 449 -55.26 -0.60 -15.22
CA ALA A 449 -54.84 0.64 -15.86
C ALA A 449 -54.26 0.39 -17.26
N PHE A 450 -53.37 -0.59 -17.38
CA PHE A 450 -52.76 -0.94 -18.66
C PHE A 450 -53.80 -1.24 -19.74
N CYS A 451 -54.79 -2.08 -19.44
CA CYS A 451 -55.83 -2.44 -20.41
C CYS A 451 -56.77 -1.28 -20.72
N LYS A 452 -57.05 -0.41 -19.75
CA LYS A 452 -57.86 0.80 -19.94
C LYS A 452 -57.21 1.74 -20.98
N ASP A 453 -55.90 1.95 -20.89
CA ASP A 453 -55.22 2.94 -21.73
C ASP A 453 -54.80 2.38 -23.10
N THR A 454 -54.46 1.10 -23.15
CA THR A 454 -54.06 0.43 -24.40
C THR A 454 -55.26 -0.10 -25.21
N GLY A 455 -56.36 -0.44 -24.53
CA GLY A 455 -57.45 -1.21 -25.13
C GLY A 455 -57.15 -2.71 -25.30
N ALA A 456 -56.03 -3.20 -24.75
CA ALA A 456 -55.67 -4.61 -24.78
C ALA A 456 -56.73 -5.46 -24.05
N LYS A 457 -56.91 -6.71 -24.51
CA LYS A 457 -57.74 -7.67 -23.78
C LYS A 457 -57.11 -7.97 -22.43
N ASN A 458 -57.85 -7.71 -21.35
CA ASN A 458 -57.42 -8.05 -20.00
C ASN A 458 -57.51 -9.57 -19.79
N ARG A 459 -56.38 -10.20 -19.44
CA ARG A 459 -56.30 -11.63 -19.09
C ARG A 459 -56.02 -11.87 -17.60
N ASP A 460 -56.27 -10.87 -16.77
CA ASP A 460 -56.14 -10.85 -15.32
C ASP A 460 -54.72 -11.10 -14.79
N VAL A 461 -54.63 -11.35 -13.49
CA VAL A 461 -53.40 -11.64 -12.76
C VAL A 461 -53.18 -13.15 -12.70
N ILE A 462 -51.99 -13.60 -13.09
CA ILE A 462 -51.51 -14.96 -12.86
C ILE A 462 -50.72 -15.01 -11.56
N TYR A 463 -51.18 -15.84 -10.62
CA TYR A 463 -50.43 -16.09 -9.39
C TYR A 463 -49.42 -17.23 -9.58
N THR A 464 -48.14 -16.97 -9.35
CA THR A 464 -47.05 -17.93 -9.57
C THR A 464 -45.96 -17.82 -8.52
N ASP A 465 -45.37 -18.97 -8.18
CA ASP A 465 -44.23 -19.07 -7.25
C ASP A 465 -42.99 -19.69 -7.92
N SER A 466 -42.96 -19.73 -9.27
CA SER A 466 -41.87 -20.33 -10.06
C SER A 466 -40.92 -19.30 -10.71
N MET A 467 -41.14 -18.00 -10.44
CA MET A 467 -40.39 -16.91 -11.06
C MET A 467 -39.32 -16.38 -10.11
N SER A 468 -38.03 -16.63 -10.44
CA SER A 468 -36.91 -16.14 -9.63
C SER A 468 -36.93 -14.63 -9.44
N GLY A 469 -37.30 -13.86 -10.46
CA GLY A 469 -37.39 -12.40 -10.33
C GLY A 469 -38.57 -11.90 -9.49
N ILE A 470 -39.54 -12.76 -9.14
CA ILE A 470 -40.56 -12.47 -8.12
C ILE A 470 -40.04 -12.91 -6.74
N ASN A 471 -39.65 -14.17 -6.62
CA ASN A 471 -39.34 -14.80 -5.33
C ASN A 471 -38.07 -14.27 -4.65
N TRP A 472 -37.20 -13.58 -5.38
CA TRP A 472 -36.02 -12.90 -4.82
C TRP A 472 -36.27 -11.43 -4.46
N SER A 473 -37.45 -10.87 -4.76
CA SER A 473 -37.78 -9.48 -4.45
C SER A 473 -38.31 -9.35 -3.02
N THR A 474 -37.54 -8.70 -2.14
CA THR A 474 -38.00 -8.42 -0.77
C THR A 474 -38.87 -7.16 -0.67
N ILE A 475 -39.22 -6.56 -1.81
CA ILE A 475 -40.16 -5.45 -1.97
C ILE A 475 -41.32 -5.89 -2.90
N PRO A 476 -42.49 -5.23 -2.87
CA PRO A 476 -43.59 -5.56 -3.76
C PRO A 476 -43.18 -5.58 -5.24
N VAL A 477 -43.61 -6.60 -5.96
CA VAL A 477 -43.15 -6.90 -7.31
C VAL A 477 -44.29 -7.31 -8.23
N THR A 478 -44.25 -6.85 -9.48
CA THR A 478 -45.13 -7.32 -10.54
C THR A 478 -44.34 -7.61 -11.80
N ILE A 479 -44.77 -8.64 -12.54
CA ILE A 479 -44.38 -8.81 -13.94
C ILE A 479 -45.58 -8.36 -14.77
N ILE A 480 -45.39 -7.48 -15.74
CA ILE A 480 -46.39 -7.18 -16.75
C ILE A 480 -45.97 -7.83 -18.07
N GLU A 481 -46.89 -8.56 -18.68
CA GLU A 481 -46.78 -9.07 -20.04
C GLU A 481 -47.62 -8.15 -20.94
N LEU A 482 -46.93 -7.37 -21.77
CA LEU A 482 -47.50 -6.27 -22.57
C LEU A 482 -48.54 -6.73 -23.62
N GLY A 483 -48.45 -7.99 -24.04
CA GLY A 483 -49.18 -8.60 -25.16
C GLY A 483 -48.44 -9.84 -25.65
N PHE A 484 -48.94 -10.52 -26.68
CA PHE A 484 -48.31 -11.71 -27.25
C PHE A 484 -47.55 -11.38 -28.52
N MET A 485 -46.21 -11.42 -28.48
CA MET A 485 -45.35 -11.24 -29.66
C MET A 485 -45.50 -12.37 -30.68
N SER A 486 -46.07 -13.52 -30.28
CA SER A 486 -46.43 -14.61 -31.18
C SER A 486 -47.73 -14.37 -31.95
N ASN A 487 -48.52 -13.35 -31.59
CA ASN A 487 -49.69 -12.94 -32.34
C ASN A 487 -49.31 -11.88 -33.38
N PRO A 488 -49.44 -12.14 -34.70
CA PRO A 488 -48.99 -11.20 -35.73
C PRO A 488 -49.61 -9.80 -35.64
N SER A 489 -50.84 -9.69 -35.14
CA SER A 489 -51.53 -8.40 -35.00
C SER A 489 -51.04 -7.62 -33.79
N GLU A 490 -50.88 -8.28 -32.63
CA GLU A 490 -50.31 -7.61 -31.45
C GLU A 490 -48.83 -7.27 -31.63
N ASP A 491 -48.05 -8.14 -32.29
CA ASP A 491 -46.64 -7.87 -32.59
C ASP A 491 -46.47 -6.58 -33.42
N ARG A 492 -47.20 -6.45 -34.53
CA ARG A 492 -47.19 -5.21 -35.33
C ARG A 492 -47.64 -4.00 -34.53
N LEU A 493 -48.65 -4.16 -33.67
CA LEU A 493 -49.17 -3.08 -32.85
C LEU A 493 -48.16 -2.62 -31.80
N MET A 494 -47.54 -3.56 -31.07
CA MET A 494 -46.50 -3.30 -30.05
C MET A 494 -45.20 -2.74 -30.65
N ALA A 495 -44.97 -2.90 -31.96
CA ALA A 495 -43.88 -2.26 -32.66
C ALA A 495 -44.12 -0.76 -32.93
N THR A 496 -45.37 -0.29 -32.92
CA THR A 496 -45.70 1.11 -33.20
C THR A 496 -45.36 2.02 -32.03
N GLU A 497 -44.91 3.23 -32.34
CA GLU A 497 -44.57 4.24 -31.33
C GLU A 497 -45.79 4.69 -30.52
N ASP A 498 -46.92 4.91 -31.19
CA ASP A 498 -48.17 5.32 -30.55
C ASP A 498 -48.64 4.30 -29.51
N TYR A 499 -48.57 3.01 -29.84
CA TYR A 499 -48.97 1.98 -28.88
C TYR A 499 -47.96 1.82 -27.75
N ARG A 500 -46.66 1.97 -28.01
CA ARG A 500 -45.64 2.00 -26.94
C ARG A 500 -45.84 3.14 -25.95
N ASN A 501 -46.27 4.31 -26.43
CA ASN A 501 -46.63 5.43 -25.56
C ASN A 501 -47.85 5.07 -24.69
N LYS A 502 -48.88 4.43 -25.25
CA LYS A 502 -50.04 3.94 -24.48
C LYS A 502 -49.66 2.87 -23.46
N MET A 503 -48.78 1.94 -23.82
CA MET A 503 -48.27 0.92 -22.91
C MET A 503 -47.51 1.54 -21.74
N ALA A 504 -46.64 2.51 -22.02
CA ALA A 504 -45.89 3.22 -20.99
C ALA A 504 -46.80 4.03 -20.06
N GLN A 505 -47.77 4.76 -20.64
CA GLN A 505 -48.80 5.48 -19.89
C GLN A 505 -49.59 4.53 -18.98
N GLY A 506 -50.06 3.39 -19.51
CA GLY A 506 -50.83 2.41 -18.74
C GLY A 506 -50.06 1.76 -17.60
N ILE A 507 -48.74 1.56 -17.76
CA ILE A 507 -47.88 1.12 -16.67
C ILE A 507 -47.75 2.21 -15.60
N ALA A 508 -47.50 3.46 -15.99
CA ALA A 508 -47.37 4.58 -15.06
C ALA A 508 -48.68 4.84 -14.29
N ASP A 509 -49.83 4.80 -14.97
CA ASP A 509 -51.16 4.95 -14.36
C ASP A 509 -51.48 3.78 -13.40
N GLY A 510 -51.00 2.58 -13.72
CA GLY A 510 -51.05 1.42 -12.84
C GLY A 510 -50.25 1.60 -11.55
N ILE A 511 -49.12 2.28 -11.62
CA ILE A 511 -48.27 2.62 -10.47
C ILE A 511 -48.93 3.73 -9.63
N ASP A 512 -49.45 4.78 -10.24
CA ASP A 512 -50.22 5.81 -9.52
C ASP A 512 -51.38 5.19 -8.76
N ALA A 513 -52.19 4.36 -9.43
CA ALA A 513 -53.34 3.69 -8.84
C ALA A 513 -53.00 2.68 -7.72
N TYR A 514 -51.73 2.29 -7.59
CA TYR A 514 -51.24 1.48 -6.47
C TYR A 514 -50.96 2.32 -5.22
N TYR A 515 -50.47 3.55 -5.39
CA TYR A 515 -50.12 4.48 -4.32
C TYR A 515 -51.27 5.42 -3.90
N GLU A 516 -52.30 5.54 -4.73
CA GLU A 516 -53.64 5.97 -4.31
C GLU A 516 -54.32 4.95 -3.38
#